data_AF-A0A371QI35-F1
#
_entry.id   AF-A0A371QI35-F1
#
_cell.length_a   1.000
_cell.length_b   1.000
_cell.length_c   1.000
_cell.angle_alpha   90.00
_cell.angle_beta   90.00
_cell.angle_gamma   90.00
#
_symmetry.space_group_name_H-M   'P 1'
#
loop_
_entity.id
_entity.type
_entity.pdbx_description
1 polymer ?
#
loop_
_entity_poly.entity_id
_entity_poly.type
_entity_poly.pdbx_seq_one_letter_code
_entity_poly.pdbx_strand_id
1 'polypeptide(L)'
;MWIYIIFLTILFVCGVIAGERPWFSLRTLTPARVLNFALVVLVVFTIMMTAFITGFFPQSAAAVMMAGLYILIAGFFAGYAFRMFRIRTDGGSILYQHRSFWVDHAPSLFAVGLIIYGVYRTSVLGSLPVTGIRFSSGLSLICFGIFGWTLKVVPEFRSKGVLFLDQFIPWKRILSWRWHSEDVLLVEYIVQDGESENRIKQFVTSIPPDEHKEVELVLKSKMEEYAEERSEELMGDD
;
A
#
# COMPACT_ATOMS: atom_id res chain seq x y z
N MET A 1 -29.09 -6.67 17.80
CA MET A 1 -27.62 -6.60 17.94
C MET A 1 -26.89 -7.53 16.99
N TRP A 2 -27.21 -8.83 16.94
CA TRP A 2 -26.51 -9.79 16.06
C TRP A 2 -26.54 -9.43 14.56
N ILE A 3 -27.69 -8.99 14.04
CA ILE A 3 -27.84 -8.56 12.63
C ILE A 3 -26.88 -7.40 12.28
N TYR A 4 -26.73 -6.43 13.18
CA TYR A 4 -25.82 -5.30 13.00
C TYR A 4 -24.36 -5.73 12.98
N ILE A 5 -23.96 -6.65 13.88
CA ILE A 5 -22.60 -7.19 13.91
C ILE A 5 -22.31 -7.99 12.64
N ILE A 6 -23.23 -8.86 12.21
CA ILE A 6 -23.10 -9.63 10.96
C ILE A 6 -22.95 -8.68 9.76
N PHE A 7 -23.78 -7.64 9.68
CA PHE A 7 -23.69 -6.63 8.62
C PHE A 7 -22.31 -5.96 8.58
N LEU A 8 -21.79 -5.51 9.73
CA LEU A 8 -20.45 -4.93 9.80
C LEU A 8 -19.36 -5.94 9.43
N THR A 9 -19.45 -7.18 9.88
CA THR A 9 -18.48 -8.23 9.53
C THR A 9 -18.47 -8.50 8.02
N ILE A 10 -19.64 -8.52 7.36
CA ILE A 10 -19.73 -8.65 5.91
C ILE A 10 -19.03 -7.48 5.23
N LEU A 11 -19.30 -6.25 5.66
CA LEU A 11 -18.62 -5.06 5.10
C LEU A 11 -17.11 -5.12 5.29
N PHE A 12 -16.64 -5.61 6.44
CA PHE A 12 -15.22 -5.80 6.70
C PHE A 12 -14.61 -6.81 5.71
N VAL A 13 -15.23 -7.98 5.55
CA VAL A 13 -14.76 -9.02 4.62
C VAL A 13 -14.79 -8.53 3.18
N CYS A 14 -15.84 -7.82 2.75
CA CYS A 14 -15.88 -7.17 1.45
C CYS A 14 -14.72 -6.18 1.26
N GLY A 15 -14.42 -5.38 2.29
CA GLY A 15 -13.26 -4.50 2.31
C GLY A 15 -11.95 -5.29 2.15
N VAL A 16 -11.75 -6.36 2.90
CA VAL A 16 -10.54 -7.21 2.83
C VAL A 16 -10.34 -7.76 1.43
N ILE A 17 -11.39 -8.34 0.83
CA ILE A 17 -11.34 -8.88 -0.53
C ILE A 17 -11.00 -7.77 -1.54
N ALA A 18 -11.60 -6.59 -1.39
CA ALA A 18 -11.31 -5.45 -2.26
C ALA A 18 -9.86 -4.95 -2.11
N GLY A 19 -9.30 -4.95 -0.90
CA GLY A 19 -7.92 -4.54 -0.62
C GLY A 19 -6.87 -5.55 -1.09
N GLU A 20 -7.18 -6.86 -1.01
CA GLU A 20 -6.28 -7.91 -1.47
C GLU A 20 -6.14 -7.93 -3.00
N ARG A 21 -7.18 -7.53 -3.74
CA ARG A 21 -7.15 -7.52 -5.21
C ARG A 21 -6.17 -6.46 -5.75
N PRO A 22 -5.43 -6.76 -6.84
CA PRO A 22 -4.43 -5.86 -7.41
C PRO A 22 -5.01 -4.65 -8.16
N TRP A 23 -6.33 -4.42 -8.12
CA TRP A 23 -7.00 -3.29 -8.79
C TRP A 23 -6.50 -1.93 -8.30
N PHE A 24 -6.07 -1.86 -7.04
CA PHE A 24 -5.49 -0.66 -6.47
C PHE A 24 -3.97 -0.83 -6.37
N SER A 25 -3.24 -0.03 -7.16
CA SER A 25 -1.81 0.16 -6.99
C SER A 25 -1.46 1.62 -6.73
N LEU A 26 -0.53 1.88 -5.81
CA LEU A 26 -0.07 3.23 -5.46
C LEU A 26 0.48 3.97 -6.67
N ARG A 27 1.04 3.24 -7.64
CA ARG A 27 1.48 3.82 -8.91
C ARG A 27 0.37 4.49 -9.71
N THR A 28 -0.85 3.98 -9.62
CA THR A 28 -1.99 4.53 -10.37
C THR A 28 -2.54 5.83 -9.77
N LEU A 29 -2.05 6.22 -8.58
CA LEU A 29 -2.38 7.47 -7.91
C LEU A 29 -1.61 8.62 -8.54
N THR A 30 -2.21 9.24 -9.56
CA THR A 30 -1.74 10.53 -10.06
C THR A 30 -2.33 11.66 -9.21
N PRO A 31 -1.64 12.82 -9.07
CA PRO A 31 -2.18 13.97 -8.34
C PRO A 31 -3.60 14.35 -8.79
N ALA A 32 -3.87 14.28 -10.09
CA ALA A 32 -5.19 14.53 -10.67
C ALA A 32 -6.25 13.52 -10.18
N ARG A 33 -5.93 12.22 -10.15
CA ARG A 33 -6.86 11.19 -9.66
C ARG A 33 -7.13 11.34 -8.16
N VAL A 34 -6.10 11.64 -7.38
CA VAL A 34 -6.23 11.88 -5.93
C VAL A 34 -7.11 13.09 -5.67
N LEU A 35 -6.88 14.20 -6.38
CA LEU A 35 -7.67 15.43 -6.23
C LEU A 35 -9.13 15.21 -6.66
N ASN A 36 -9.36 14.55 -7.80
CA ASN A 36 -10.71 14.24 -8.26
C ASN A 36 -11.45 13.33 -7.28
N PHE A 37 -10.77 12.32 -6.72
CA PHE A 37 -11.36 11.46 -5.69
C PHE A 37 -11.69 12.25 -4.42
N ALA A 38 -10.79 13.12 -3.96
CA ALA A 38 -11.03 13.99 -2.81
C ALA A 38 -12.22 14.94 -3.04
N LEU A 39 -12.35 15.48 -4.26
CA LEU A 39 -13.50 16.32 -4.65
C LEU A 39 -14.81 15.52 -4.58
N VAL A 40 -14.84 14.30 -5.13
CA VAL A 40 -16.02 13.42 -5.07
C VAL A 40 -16.42 13.14 -3.62
N VAL A 41 -15.44 12.78 -2.77
CA VAL A 41 -15.68 12.56 -1.33
C VAL A 41 -16.26 13.80 -0.66
N LEU A 42 -15.72 14.98 -0.96
CA LEU A 42 -16.17 16.25 -0.39
C LEU A 42 -17.60 16.60 -0.83
N VAL A 43 -17.94 16.38 -2.10
CA VAL A 43 -19.30 16.59 -2.63
C VAL A 43 -20.28 15.63 -1.95
N VAL A 44 -19.95 14.34 -1.85
CA VAL A 44 -20.79 13.34 -1.16
C VAL A 44 -21.01 13.73 0.30
N PHE A 45 -19.95 14.15 1.00
CA PHE A 45 -20.05 14.59 2.38
C PHE A 45 -20.90 15.85 2.54
N THR A 46 -20.81 16.80 1.60
CA THR A 46 -21.62 18.02 1.59
C THR A 46 -23.10 17.71 1.38
N ILE A 47 -23.43 16.80 0.44
CA ILE A 47 -24.81 16.33 0.22
C ILE A 47 -25.35 15.68 1.49
N MET A 48 -24.56 14.80 2.10
CA MET A 48 -24.93 14.09 3.33
C MET A 48 -25.17 15.04 4.50
N MET A 49 -24.30 16.05 4.67
CA MET A 49 -24.46 17.09 5.70
C MET A 49 -25.72 17.92 5.46
N THR A 50 -26.00 18.27 4.20
CA THR A 50 -27.22 19.01 3.83
C THR A 50 -28.48 18.19 4.11
N ALA A 51 -28.46 16.89 3.78
CA ALA A 51 -29.55 15.96 4.08
C ALA A 51 -29.77 15.75 5.59
N PHE A 52 -28.69 15.79 6.38
CA PHE A 52 -28.74 15.75 7.84
C PHE A 52 -29.39 17.01 8.42
N ILE A 53 -28.97 18.20 7.98
CA ILE A 53 -29.51 19.49 8.45
C ILE A 53 -31.00 19.64 8.10
N THR A 54 -31.40 19.19 6.91
CA THR A 54 -32.79 19.26 6.44
C THR A 54 -33.71 18.19 7.05
N GLY A 55 -33.19 17.33 7.94
CA GLY A 55 -33.96 16.30 8.64
C GLY A 55 -34.30 15.07 7.80
N PHE A 56 -33.90 15.01 6.52
CA PHE A 56 -34.04 13.82 5.67
C PHE A 56 -33.14 12.67 6.13
N PHE A 57 -32.09 12.95 6.89
CA PHE A 57 -31.14 11.95 7.35
C PHE A 57 -30.99 11.96 8.88
N PRO A 58 -31.67 11.06 9.62
CA PRO A 58 -31.63 11.06 11.09
C PRO A 58 -30.27 10.58 11.63
N GLN A 59 -29.94 11.01 12.85
CA GLN A 59 -28.66 10.72 13.52
C GLN A 59 -28.35 9.22 13.63
N SER A 60 -29.37 8.38 13.83
CA SER A 60 -29.21 6.92 13.89
C SER A 60 -28.75 6.32 12.55
N ALA A 61 -29.30 6.80 11.43
CA ALA A 61 -28.91 6.37 10.09
C ALA A 61 -27.48 6.84 9.76
N ALA A 62 -27.15 8.08 10.12
CA ALA A 62 -25.81 8.64 9.93
C ALA A 62 -24.74 7.86 10.70
N ALA A 63 -25.05 7.49 11.96
CA ALA A 63 -24.17 6.69 12.80
C ALA A 63 -23.86 5.32 12.18
N VAL A 64 -24.88 4.61 11.68
CA VAL A 64 -24.72 3.29 11.06
C VAL A 64 -23.93 3.39 9.76
N MET A 65 -24.22 4.38 8.93
CA MET A 65 -23.52 4.57 7.66
C MET A 65 -22.05 4.91 7.85
N MET A 66 -21.73 5.83 8.78
CA MET A 66 -20.34 6.16 9.11
C MET A 66 -19.60 4.97 9.71
N ALA A 67 -20.24 4.20 10.60
CA ALA A 67 -19.64 2.99 11.13
C ALA A 67 -19.36 1.95 10.03
N GLY A 68 -20.28 1.78 9.08
CA GLY A 68 -20.10 0.93 7.91
C GLY A 68 -18.92 1.38 7.04
N LEU A 69 -18.81 2.69 6.78
CA LEU A 69 -17.70 3.26 6.02
C LEU A 69 -16.35 3.02 6.72
N TYR A 70 -16.25 3.28 8.02
CA TYR A 70 -15.02 3.02 8.77
C TYR A 70 -14.64 1.54 8.76
N ILE A 71 -15.60 0.63 8.89
CA ILE A 71 -15.35 -0.82 8.83
C ILE A 71 -14.89 -1.25 7.43
N LEU A 72 -15.49 -0.70 6.38
CA LEU A 72 -15.09 -1.00 5.00
C LEU A 72 -13.66 -0.51 4.74
N ILE A 73 -13.32 0.70 5.18
CA ILE A 73 -11.97 1.26 5.12
C ILE A 73 -10.98 0.40 5.92
N ALA A 74 -11.37 -0.05 7.12
CA ALA A 74 -10.55 -0.93 7.94
C ALA A 74 -10.26 -2.25 7.23
N GLY A 75 -11.29 -2.89 6.67
CA GLY A 75 -11.17 -4.12 5.89
C GLY A 75 -10.26 -3.92 4.69
N PHE A 76 -10.44 -2.84 3.93
CA PHE A 76 -9.60 -2.51 2.78
C PHE A 76 -8.11 -2.41 3.14
N PHE A 77 -7.77 -1.63 4.17
CA PHE A 77 -6.36 -1.51 4.59
C PHE A 77 -5.81 -2.80 5.19
N ALA A 78 -6.62 -3.60 5.89
CA ALA A 78 -6.21 -4.91 6.38
C ALA A 78 -5.89 -5.88 5.23
N GLY A 79 -6.76 -5.98 4.22
CA GLY A 79 -6.54 -6.81 3.04
C GLY A 79 -5.32 -6.35 2.22
N TYR A 80 -5.14 -5.04 2.09
CA TYR A 80 -3.97 -4.47 1.42
C TYR A 80 -2.67 -4.77 2.18
N ALA A 81 -2.66 -4.59 3.51
CA ALA A 81 -1.51 -4.92 4.34
C ALA A 81 -1.16 -6.42 4.28
N PHE A 82 -2.17 -7.28 4.24
CA PHE A 82 -1.98 -8.72 4.05
C PHE A 82 -1.34 -9.05 2.70
N ARG A 83 -1.83 -8.42 1.62
CA ARG A 83 -1.24 -8.54 0.27
C ARG A 83 0.23 -8.11 0.28
N MET A 84 0.53 -6.99 0.91
CA MET A 84 1.90 -6.49 1.05
C MET A 84 2.80 -7.45 1.82
N PHE A 85 2.29 -8.04 2.90
CA PHE A 85 3.01 -9.04 3.66
C PHE A 85 3.31 -10.29 2.83
N ARG A 86 2.34 -10.77 2.04
CA ARG A 86 2.51 -11.91 1.12
C ARG A 86 3.59 -11.61 0.08
N ILE A 87 3.48 -10.47 -0.62
CA ILE A 87 4.48 -10.05 -1.62
C ILE A 87 5.88 -10.00 -1.02
N ARG A 88 6.01 -9.45 0.19
CA ARG A 88 7.30 -9.36 0.89
C ARG A 88 7.87 -10.74 1.24
N THR A 89 7.03 -11.65 1.68
CA THR A 89 7.41 -13.03 2.01
C THR A 89 7.83 -13.80 0.76
N ASP A 90 7.08 -13.65 -0.32
CA ASP A 90 7.33 -14.34 -1.59
C ASP A 90 8.60 -13.83 -2.27
N GLY A 91 8.94 -12.55 -2.10
CA GLY A 91 10.09 -11.87 -2.69
C GLY A 91 11.47 -12.36 -2.23
N GLY A 92 11.54 -13.19 -1.18
CA GLY A 92 12.77 -13.81 -0.69
C GLY A 92 13.58 -12.93 0.29
N SER A 93 14.86 -13.26 0.49
CA SER A 93 15.74 -12.57 1.44
C SER A 93 16.10 -11.17 0.95
N ILE A 94 16.30 -10.25 1.89
CA ILE A 94 16.75 -8.89 1.59
C ILE A 94 18.24 -8.94 1.26
N LEU A 95 18.61 -8.47 0.07
CA LEU A 95 20.00 -8.33 -0.37
C LEU A 95 20.53 -6.93 -0.09
N TYR A 96 19.70 -5.92 -0.35
CA TYR A 96 20.04 -4.53 -0.07
C TYR A 96 18.77 -3.71 0.21
N GLN A 97 18.88 -2.78 1.15
CA GLN A 97 17.83 -1.81 1.46
C GLN A 97 18.51 -0.61 2.09
N HIS A 98 18.32 0.57 1.50
CA HIS A 98 18.79 1.79 2.13
C HIS A 98 18.02 2.04 3.44
N ARG A 99 18.76 2.13 4.55
CA ARG A 99 18.19 2.38 5.88
C ARG A 99 18.63 3.74 6.38
N SER A 100 17.70 4.67 6.42
CA SER A 100 17.88 5.94 7.12
C SER A 100 16.73 6.16 8.09
N PHE A 101 16.99 6.94 9.14
CA PHE A 101 15.98 7.23 10.15
C PHE A 101 14.70 7.81 9.54
N TRP A 102 14.84 8.78 8.63
CA TRP A 102 13.72 9.46 7.99
C TRP A 102 12.88 8.57 7.09
N VAL A 103 13.47 7.52 6.53
CA VAL A 103 12.82 6.71 5.51
C VAL A 103 12.36 5.36 6.04
N ASP A 104 12.99 4.85 7.10
CA ASP A 104 12.63 3.56 7.71
C ASP A 104 11.92 3.73 9.06
N HIS A 105 12.48 4.54 9.97
CA HIS A 105 11.97 4.67 11.34
C HIS A 105 10.84 5.68 11.48
N ALA A 106 10.95 6.88 10.89
CA ALA A 106 9.95 7.92 11.06
C ALA A 106 8.54 7.50 10.54
N PRO A 107 8.38 6.88 9.36
CA PRO A 107 7.09 6.38 8.91
C PRO A 107 6.55 5.26 9.80
N SER A 108 7.43 4.38 10.27
CA SER A 108 7.07 3.28 11.18
C SER A 108 6.60 3.80 12.55
N LEU A 109 7.25 4.83 13.09
CA LEU A 109 6.82 5.49 14.33
C LEU A 109 5.46 6.16 14.17
N PHE A 110 5.22 6.83 13.05
CA PHE A 110 3.91 7.40 12.75
C PHE A 110 2.82 6.33 12.66
N ALA A 111 3.11 5.21 12.00
CA ALA A 111 2.22 4.06 11.93
C ALA A 111 1.90 3.48 13.32
N VAL A 112 2.90 3.32 14.19
CA VAL A 112 2.70 2.89 15.58
C VAL A 112 1.85 3.89 16.36
N GLY A 113 2.09 5.20 16.20
CA GLY A 113 1.28 6.25 16.80
C GLY A 113 -0.19 6.16 16.39
N LEU A 114 -0.47 5.90 15.10
CA LEU A 114 -1.83 5.67 14.60
C LEU A 114 -2.48 4.43 15.19
N ILE A 115 -1.73 3.34 15.35
CA ILE A 115 -2.23 2.11 15.99
C ILE A 115 -2.60 2.38 17.44
N ILE A 116 -1.72 3.01 18.22
CA ILE A 116 -1.97 3.35 19.62
C ILE A 116 -3.18 4.27 19.75
N TYR A 117 -3.26 5.32 18.92
CA TYR A 117 -4.40 6.23 18.90
C TYR A 117 -5.69 5.52 18.49
N GLY A 118 -5.62 4.60 17.53
CA GLY A 118 -6.74 3.75 17.13
C GLY A 118 -7.24 2.86 18.27
N VAL A 119 -6.34 2.21 19.00
CA VAL A 119 -6.68 1.41 20.20
C VAL A 119 -7.36 2.30 21.25
N TYR A 120 -6.79 3.47 21.55
CA TYR A 120 -7.42 4.43 22.46
C TYR A 120 -8.83 4.82 21.99
N ARG A 121 -8.99 5.07 20.68
CA ARG A 121 -10.26 5.47 20.06
C ARG A 121 -11.35 4.40 20.15
N THR A 122 -10.99 3.12 20.15
CA THR A 122 -11.96 2.03 20.34
C THR A 122 -12.61 2.04 21.73
N SER A 123 -12.02 2.74 22.70
CA SER A 123 -12.43 2.75 24.12
C SER A 123 -12.39 1.38 24.79
N VAL A 124 -11.75 0.36 24.18
CA VAL A 124 -11.61 -0.99 24.75
C VAL A 124 -10.82 -0.97 26.06
N LEU A 125 -9.85 -0.07 26.19
CA LEU A 125 -9.02 0.10 27.39
C LEU A 125 -9.44 1.30 28.25
N GLY A 126 -10.53 1.98 27.88
CA GLY A 126 -10.99 3.20 28.55
C GLY A 126 -12.26 2.96 29.39
N SER A 127 -12.59 3.92 30.26
CA SER A 127 -13.82 3.90 31.07
C SER A 127 -15.08 4.33 30.31
N LEU A 128 -14.92 4.79 29.07
CA LEU A 128 -16.01 5.27 28.22
C LEU A 128 -16.74 4.11 27.52
N PRO A 129 -18.05 4.24 27.25
CA PRO A 129 -18.80 3.17 26.59
C PRO A 129 -18.29 2.94 25.16
N VAL A 130 -18.14 1.66 24.82
CA VAL A 130 -17.81 1.21 23.46
C VAL A 130 -19.06 1.40 22.59
N THR A 131 -18.96 2.28 21.58
CA THR A 131 -20.02 2.50 20.59
C THR A 131 -19.57 2.00 19.23
N GLY A 132 -20.52 1.64 18.36
CA GLY A 132 -20.21 1.15 17.00
C GLY A 132 -19.33 2.12 16.20
N ILE A 133 -19.53 3.43 16.35
CA ILE A 133 -18.71 4.46 15.71
C ILE A 133 -17.29 4.50 16.30
N ARG A 134 -17.13 4.45 17.63
CA ARG A 134 -15.81 4.47 18.27
C ARG A 134 -14.99 3.23 17.91
N PHE A 135 -15.62 2.06 17.95
CA PHE A 135 -14.98 0.82 17.59
C PHE A 135 -14.56 0.81 16.11
N SER A 136 -15.50 1.10 15.19
CA SER A 136 -15.21 1.10 13.75
C SER A 136 -14.16 2.14 13.34
N SER A 137 -14.26 3.37 13.84
CA SER A 137 -13.25 4.40 13.59
C SER A 137 -11.88 4.03 14.15
N GLY A 138 -11.81 3.51 15.38
CA GLY A 138 -10.57 3.03 15.97
C GLY A 138 -9.95 1.87 15.16
N LEU A 139 -10.77 0.90 14.72
CA LEU A 139 -10.32 -0.20 13.88
C LEU A 139 -9.76 0.30 12.53
N SER A 140 -10.41 1.29 11.90
CA SER A 140 -9.91 1.88 10.66
C SER A 140 -8.53 2.52 10.81
N LEU A 141 -8.27 3.18 11.94
CA LEU A 141 -6.97 3.77 12.27
C LEU A 141 -5.91 2.70 12.53
N ILE A 142 -6.27 1.63 13.24
CA ILE A 142 -5.37 0.49 13.48
C ILE A 142 -4.98 -0.14 12.15
N CYS A 143 -5.93 -0.48 11.30
CA CYS A 143 -5.67 -1.10 10.00
C CYS A 143 -4.87 -0.17 9.07
N PHE A 144 -5.16 1.14 9.07
CA PHE A 144 -4.38 2.12 8.33
C PHE A 144 -2.94 2.24 8.85
N GLY A 145 -2.75 2.19 10.18
CA GLY A 145 -1.42 2.14 10.80
C GLY A 145 -0.66 0.87 10.43
N ILE A 146 -1.30 -0.31 10.47
CA ILE A 146 -0.70 -1.57 10.01
C ILE A 146 -0.29 -1.47 8.55
N PHE A 147 -1.15 -0.94 7.69
CA PHE A 147 -0.82 -0.67 6.29
C PHE A 147 0.41 0.25 6.16
N GLY A 148 0.42 1.38 6.86
CA GLY A 148 1.56 2.32 6.85
C GLY A 148 2.86 1.68 7.34
N TRP A 149 2.79 0.76 8.30
CA TRP A 149 3.95 0.01 8.78
C TRP A 149 4.45 -1.00 7.73
N THR A 150 3.55 -1.63 6.98
CA THR A 150 3.93 -2.55 5.90
C THR A 150 4.55 -1.83 4.69
N LEU A 151 4.14 -0.59 4.44
CA LEU A 151 4.59 0.22 3.31
C LEU A 151 6.02 0.70 3.50
N LYS A 152 6.86 0.51 2.48
CA LYS A 152 8.23 1.05 2.45
C LYS A 152 8.38 1.95 1.25
N VAL A 153 8.89 3.15 1.51
CA VAL A 153 9.05 4.21 0.50
C VAL A 153 10.30 3.98 -0.34
N VAL A 154 11.28 3.26 0.20
CA VAL A 154 12.54 2.91 -0.48
C VAL A 154 12.44 1.54 -1.14
N PRO A 155 13.06 1.36 -2.31
CA PRO A 155 13.14 0.05 -2.95
C PRO A 155 13.96 -0.93 -2.10
N GLU A 156 13.39 -2.11 -1.87
CA GLU A 156 14.05 -3.24 -1.26
C GLU A 156 14.52 -4.19 -2.37
N PHE A 157 15.83 -4.41 -2.45
CA PHE A 157 16.43 -5.37 -3.36
C PHE A 157 16.39 -6.73 -2.67
N ARG A 158 15.64 -7.67 -3.22
CA ARG A 158 15.45 -9.00 -2.65
C ARG A 158 15.99 -10.07 -3.60
N SER A 159 16.13 -11.30 -3.10
CA SER A 159 16.74 -12.38 -3.87
C SER A 159 16.01 -12.70 -5.17
N LYS A 160 14.67 -12.58 -5.21
CA LYS A 160 13.85 -12.89 -6.40
C LYS A 160 13.44 -11.66 -7.23
N GLY A 161 13.65 -10.45 -6.72
CA GLY A 161 13.30 -9.22 -7.43
C GLY A 161 13.45 -7.97 -6.57
N VAL A 162 13.01 -6.84 -7.11
CA VAL A 162 12.97 -5.56 -6.41
C VAL A 162 11.54 -5.25 -5.98
N LEU A 163 11.35 -4.98 -4.70
CA LEU A 163 10.08 -4.52 -4.14
C LEU A 163 10.13 -3.01 -3.96
N PHE A 164 9.24 -2.27 -4.64
CA PHE A 164 9.14 -0.83 -4.51
C PHE A 164 7.68 -0.42 -4.25
N LEU A 165 7.45 0.26 -3.13
CA LEU A 165 6.10 0.56 -2.63
C LEU A 165 5.26 -0.72 -2.57
N ASP A 166 4.32 -0.88 -3.50
CA ASP A 166 3.40 -2.02 -3.62
C ASP A 166 3.64 -2.89 -4.85
N GLN A 167 4.76 -2.67 -5.55
CA GLN A 167 5.11 -3.35 -6.78
C GLN A 167 6.29 -4.28 -6.56
N PHE A 168 6.13 -5.55 -6.92
CA PHE A 168 7.22 -6.49 -7.01
C PHE A 168 7.65 -6.65 -8.46
N ILE A 169 8.92 -6.38 -8.73
CA ILE A 169 9.53 -6.46 -10.06
C ILE A 169 10.52 -7.63 -10.02
N PRO A 170 10.19 -8.79 -10.63
CA PRO A 170 11.11 -9.91 -10.76
C PRO A 170 12.39 -9.51 -11.49
N TRP A 171 13.54 -10.10 -11.11
CA TRP A 171 14.84 -9.79 -11.72
C TRP A 171 14.88 -10.02 -13.24
N LYS A 172 14.20 -11.08 -13.70
CA LYS A 172 14.01 -11.39 -15.13
C LYS A 172 13.31 -10.29 -15.93
N ARG A 173 12.61 -9.35 -15.29
CA ARG A 173 11.91 -8.22 -15.93
C ARG A 173 12.69 -6.91 -15.92
N ILE A 174 13.83 -6.86 -15.25
CA ILE A 174 14.71 -5.69 -15.22
C ILE A 174 15.62 -5.75 -16.45
N LEU A 175 15.61 -4.71 -17.27
CA LEU A 175 16.37 -4.63 -18.52
C LEU A 175 17.78 -4.09 -18.30
N SER A 176 17.86 -2.97 -17.59
CA SER A 176 19.09 -2.25 -17.38
C SER A 176 19.00 -1.36 -16.15
N TRP A 177 20.17 -1.01 -15.63
CA TRP A 177 20.32 -0.03 -14.58
C TRP A 177 21.44 0.93 -14.98
N ARG A 178 21.33 2.18 -14.54
CA ARG A 178 22.37 3.20 -14.74
C ARG A 178 22.38 4.18 -13.58
N TRP A 179 23.57 4.67 -13.25
CA TRP A 179 23.73 5.81 -12.37
C TRP A 179 23.43 7.07 -13.15
N HIS A 180 22.44 7.84 -12.70
CA HIS A 180 22.10 9.14 -13.28
C HIS A 180 22.98 10.25 -12.66
N SER A 181 23.26 10.14 -11.37
CA SER A 181 24.24 10.92 -10.61
C SER A 181 24.94 9.99 -9.60
N GLU A 182 25.90 10.51 -8.83
CA GLU A 182 26.64 9.74 -7.81
C GLU A 182 25.72 9.08 -6.76
N ASP A 183 24.55 9.67 -6.54
CA ASP A 183 23.59 9.32 -5.50
C ASP A 183 22.25 8.83 -6.05
N VAL A 184 22.07 8.74 -7.38
CA VAL A 184 20.79 8.41 -8.01
C VAL A 184 20.93 7.24 -8.98
N LEU A 185 20.24 6.15 -8.66
CA LEU A 185 20.13 4.95 -9.48
C LEU A 185 18.81 4.94 -10.24
N LEU A 186 18.89 4.66 -11.53
CA LEU A 186 17.75 4.48 -12.42
C LEU A 186 17.71 3.02 -12.87
N VAL A 187 16.56 2.37 -12.70
CA VAL A 187 16.32 0.99 -13.11
C VAL A 187 15.16 0.94 -14.10
N GLU A 188 15.40 0.33 -15.27
CA GLU A 188 14.44 0.16 -16.35
C GLU A 188 13.91 -1.28 -16.36
N TYR A 189 12.60 -1.44 -16.46
CA TYR A 189 11.92 -2.72 -16.37
C TYR A 189 10.70 -2.79 -17.27
N ILE A 190 10.30 -4.01 -17.65
CA ILE A 190 9.11 -4.25 -18.46
C ILE A 190 7.90 -4.51 -17.57
N VAL A 191 6.78 -3.89 -17.94
CA VAL A 191 5.47 -4.24 -17.40
C VAL A 191 4.62 -4.82 -18.51
N GLN A 192 4.21 -6.08 -18.34
CA GLN A 192 3.10 -6.67 -19.08
C GLN A 192 1.80 -6.11 -18.51
N ASP A 193 1.28 -5.04 -19.10
CA ASP A 193 -0.12 -4.66 -18.93
C ASP A 193 -0.94 -5.52 -19.91
N GLY A 194 -2.09 -6.02 -19.47
CA GLY A 194 -2.86 -7.13 -20.08
C GLY A 194 -3.33 -6.99 -21.55
N GLU A 195 -2.83 -6.04 -22.32
CA GLU A 195 -3.02 -5.93 -23.76
C GLU A 195 -1.69 -5.50 -24.42
N SER A 196 -0.97 -6.50 -24.95
CA SER A 196 -0.14 -6.46 -26.16
C SER A 196 1.00 -5.44 -26.33
N GLU A 197 1.35 -4.62 -25.34
CA GLU A 197 2.53 -3.74 -25.42
C GLU A 197 3.41 -3.87 -24.18
N ASN A 198 4.61 -4.43 -24.36
CA ASN A 198 5.70 -4.33 -23.38
C ASN A 198 6.11 -2.86 -23.22
N ARG A 199 5.56 -2.18 -22.21
CA ARG A 199 5.95 -0.80 -21.90
C ARG A 199 7.14 -0.81 -20.95
N ILE A 200 8.26 -0.27 -21.43
CA ILE A 200 9.43 0.00 -20.61
C ILE A 200 9.08 1.12 -19.64
N LYS A 201 9.27 0.86 -18.35
CA LYS A 201 9.01 1.79 -17.26
C LYS A 201 10.29 1.90 -16.45
N GLN A 202 10.48 3.05 -15.82
CA GLN A 202 11.65 3.34 -15.00
C GLN A 202 11.24 3.73 -13.59
N PHE A 203 12.02 3.33 -12.59
CA PHE A 203 11.97 3.92 -11.26
C PHE A 203 13.34 4.49 -10.91
N VAL A 204 13.32 5.53 -10.10
CA VAL A 204 14.50 6.27 -9.67
C VAL A 204 14.58 6.18 -8.15
N THR A 205 15.76 5.86 -7.63
CA THR A 205 16.00 5.80 -6.19
C THR A 205 17.30 6.51 -5.84
N SER A 206 17.30 7.15 -4.67
CA SER A 206 18.53 7.71 -4.10
C SER A 206 19.24 6.66 -3.26
N ILE A 207 20.55 6.55 -3.44
CA ILE A 207 21.44 5.64 -2.72
C ILE A 207 22.64 6.46 -2.24
N PRO A 208 23.02 6.36 -0.95
CA PRO A 208 24.20 7.04 -0.45
C PRO A 208 25.47 6.58 -1.19
N PRO A 209 26.45 7.48 -1.41
CA PRO A 209 27.68 7.15 -2.13
C PRO A 209 28.50 6.05 -1.43
N ASP A 210 28.41 5.94 -0.10
CA ASP A 210 29.10 4.91 0.69
C ASP A 210 28.61 3.48 0.36
N GLU A 211 27.36 3.35 -0.07
CA GLU A 211 26.69 2.07 -0.38
C GLU A 211 26.79 1.71 -1.88
N HIS A 212 27.35 2.60 -2.71
CA HIS A 212 27.38 2.47 -4.17
C HIS A 212 27.99 1.14 -4.65
N LYS A 213 29.12 0.73 -4.07
CA LYS A 213 29.82 -0.52 -4.45
C LYS A 213 29.02 -1.78 -4.12
N GLU A 214 28.31 -1.77 -2.99
CA GLU A 214 27.50 -2.91 -2.55
C GLU A 214 26.32 -3.11 -3.51
N VAL A 215 25.61 -2.02 -3.82
CA VAL A 215 24.48 -2.05 -4.76
C VAL A 215 24.95 -2.47 -6.16
N GLU A 216 26.07 -1.93 -6.63
CA GLU A 216 26.63 -2.27 -7.93
C GLU A 216 26.97 -3.77 -8.04
N LEU A 217 27.53 -4.36 -6.98
CA LEU A 217 27.82 -5.79 -6.92
C LEU A 217 26.55 -6.63 -6.98
N VAL A 218 25.53 -6.26 -6.18
CA VAL A 218 24.23 -6.95 -6.17
C VAL A 218 23.56 -6.87 -7.55
N LEU A 219 23.56 -5.68 -8.17
CA LEU A 219 22.98 -5.46 -9.49
C LEU A 219 23.70 -6.27 -10.56
N LYS A 220 25.04 -6.24 -10.62
CA LYS A 220 25.81 -7.02 -11.60
C LYS A 220 25.54 -8.52 -11.45
N SER A 221 25.67 -9.03 -10.22
CA SER A 221 25.45 -10.44 -9.92
C SER A 221 24.05 -10.90 -10.34
N LYS A 222 23.00 -10.12 -10.02
CA LYS A 222 21.62 -10.48 -10.38
C LYS A 222 21.30 -10.28 -11.86
N MET A 223 21.93 -9.31 -12.52
CA MET A 223 21.75 -9.13 -13.97
C MET A 223 22.33 -10.29 -14.77
N GLU A 224 23.46 -10.84 -14.32
CA GLU A 224 24.12 -12.03 -14.89
C GLU A 224 23.35 -13.31 -14.58
N GLU A 225 22.96 -13.53 -13.32
CA GLU A 225 22.20 -14.72 -12.88
C GLU A 225 20.89 -14.90 -13.67
N TYR A 226 20.18 -13.81 -13.93
CA TYR A 226 18.91 -13.82 -14.65
C TYR A 226 19.02 -13.47 -16.14
N ALA A 227 20.23 -13.52 -16.73
CA ALA A 227 20.43 -13.15 -18.13
C ALA A 227 19.71 -14.11 -19.10
N GLU A 228 19.83 -15.42 -18.86
CA GLU A 228 19.20 -16.47 -19.68
C GLU A 228 17.67 -16.40 -19.57
N GLU A 229 17.12 -16.44 -18.36
CA GLU A 229 15.66 -16.34 -18.11
C GLU A 229 15.05 -15.06 -18.71
N ARG A 230 15.77 -13.93 -18.66
CA ARG A 230 15.35 -12.67 -19.26
C ARG A 230 15.30 -12.78 -20.79
N SER A 231 16.29 -13.42 -21.41
CA SER A 231 16.32 -13.60 -22.86
C SER A 231 15.17 -14.46 -23.35
N GLU A 232 14.83 -15.53 -22.62
CA GLU A 232 13.68 -16.40 -22.91
C GLU A 232 12.35 -15.64 -22.77
N GLU A 233 12.15 -14.85 -21.71
CA GLU A 233 10.92 -14.06 -21.51
C GLU A 233 10.78 -12.90 -22.51
N LEU A 234 11.90 -12.40 -23.05
CA LEU A 234 11.93 -11.32 -24.05
C LEU A 234 11.75 -11.82 -25.49
N MET A 235 12.35 -12.95 -25.84
CA MET A 235 12.30 -13.49 -27.20
C MET A 235 11.05 -14.33 -27.43
N GLY A 236 10.46 -14.93 -26.39
CA GLY A 236 9.33 -15.84 -26.52
C GLY A 236 9.75 -17.13 -27.22
N ASP A 237 9.33 -18.29 -26.71
CA ASP A 237 9.35 -19.50 -27.53
C ASP A 237 8.42 -19.26 -28.73
N ASP A 238 9.00 -19.27 -29.94
CA ASP A 238 8.27 -19.46 -31.21
C ASP A 238 7.60 -20.86 -31.25
#